data_AF-J3C6K0-F1
#
_entry.id   AF-J3C6K0-F1
#
_cell.length_a   1.000
_cell.length_b   1.000
_cell.length_c   1.000
_cell.angle_alpha   90.00
_cell.angle_beta   90.00
_cell.angle_gamma   90.00
#
_symmetry.space_group_name_H-M   'P 1'
#
loop_
_entity.id
_entity.type
_entity.pdbx_description
1 polymer ?
#
loop_
_entity_poly.entity_id
_entity_poly.type
_entity_poly.pdbx_seq_one_letter_code
_entity_poly.pdbx_strand_id
1 'polypeptide(L)'
;MAQSLGILKESASQTAGPYVHIGLLPNFVDIKGVYESDLGSAMVNEQTKGERITICGKVFDGAGAPLRDALIEIWQADSQGFYNSHSELRGTADPNFTGWGRQPTHMESGEFRFETIKPGRVPYKDGRLMAPHISFWIVARGINIGLHTRMYFGDEEQANSEDPLLARIEHRVRVSTLIASREGNNYGFDIYLQGDRETVFLDI
;
A
#
# COMPACT_ATOMS: atom_id res chain seq x y z
N MET A 1 22.42 -40.43 0.89
CA MET A 1 21.45 -39.99 -0.14
C MET A 1 20.69 -38.82 0.43
N ALA A 2 20.70 -37.66 -0.23
CA ALA A 2 19.94 -36.50 0.22
C ALA A 2 18.44 -36.79 0.04
N GLN A 3 17.67 -36.61 1.10
CA GLN A 3 16.22 -36.83 1.07
C GLN A 3 15.58 -35.76 0.19
N SER A 4 14.91 -36.19 -0.89
CA SER A 4 14.16 -35.28 -1.74
C SER A 4 12.93 -34.80 -0.97
N LEU A 5 12.96 -33.56 -0.49
CA LEU A 5 11.77 -32.91 0.07
C LEU A 5 10.85 -32.57 -1.11
N GLY A 6 9.63 -33.10 -1.11
CA GLY A 6 8.61 -32.84 -2.15
C GLY A 6 8.04 -31.42 -2.10
N ILE A 7 8.91 -30.42 -2.00
CA ILE A 7 8.54 -29.00 -1.91
C ILE A 7 8.18 -28.52 -3.30
N LEU A 8 6.95 -28.02 -3.45
CA LEU A 8 6.51 -27.34 -4.66
C LEU A 8 7.16 -25.96 -4.75
N LYS A 9 7.42 -25.50 -5.96
CA LYS A 9 7.88 -24.12 -6.20
C LYS A 9 6.69 -23.17 -6.18
N GLU A 10 6.93 -21.93 -5.74
CA GLU A 10 5.98 -20.84 -5.96
C GLU A 10 5.72 -20.65 -7.46
N SER A 11 4.47 -20.40 -7.81
CA SER A 11 4.07 -20.13 -9.20
C SER A 11 4.73 -18.85 -9.69
N ALA A 12 5.35 -18.89 -10.87
CA ALA A 12 5.99 -17.71 -11.43
C ALA A 12 4.96 -16.60 -11.71
N SER A 13 5.19 -15.41 -11.13
CA SER A 13 4.35 -14.23 -11.37
C SER A 13 4.41 -13.78 -12.83
N GLN A 14 3.39 -13.05 -13.27
CA GLN A 14 3.28 -12.43 -14.58
C GLN A 14 2.70 -11.02 -14.43
N THR A 15 2.93 -10.18 -15.44
CA THR A 15 2.31 -8.85 -15.45
C THR A 15 0.79 -8.92 -15.43
N ALA A 16 0.18 -8.03 -14.65
CA ALA A 16 -1.27 -7.87 -14.63
C ALA A 16 -1.83 -7.33 -15.96
N GLY A 17 -0.98 -6.71 -16.78
CA GLY A 17 -1.34 -6.16 -18.08
C GLY A 17 -2.13 -4.85 -18.00
N PRO A 18 -2.45 -4.25 -19.16
CA PRO A 18 -3.09 -2.93 -19.24
C PRO A 18 -4.58 -2.92 -18.89
N TYR A 19 -5.21 -4.10 -18.74
CA TYR A 19 -6.65 -4.25 -18.51
C TYR A 19 -6.95 -4.92 -17.17
N VAL A 20 -6.02 -4.85 -16.21
CA VAL A 20 -6.16 -5.45 -14.87
C VAL A 20 -7.48 -5.08 -14.18
N HIS A 21 -8.01 -3.90 -14.49
CA HIS A 21 -9.26 -3.37 -13.94
C HIS A 21 -10.50 -4.15 -14.39
N ILE A 22 -10.51 -4.81 -15.56
CA ILE A 22 -11.65 -5.63 -16.01
C ILE A 22 -11.98 -6.71 -14.98
N GLY A 23 -10.95 -7.34 -14.42
CA GLY A 23 -11.12 -8.41 -13.42
C GLY A 23 -11.19 -7.90 -11.99
N LEU A 24 -10.48 -6.81 -11.67
CA LEU A 24 -10.29 -6.38 -10.27
C LEU A 24 -11.13 -5.17 -9.84
N LEU A 25 -11.62 -4.38 -10.80
CA LEU A 25 -12.45 -3.17 -10.62
C LEU A 25 -13.43 -3.00 -11.81
N PRO A 26 -14.36 -3.95 -12.04
CA PRO A 26 -15.22 -3.93 -13.22
C PRO A 26 -16.13 -2.69 -13.26
N ASN A 27 -16.59 -2.17 -12.11
CA ASN A 27 -17.41 -0.96 -12.11
C ASN A 27 -16.61 0.26 -12.56
N PHE A 28 -15.32 0.38 -12.23
CA PHE A 28 -14.46 1.46 -12.71
C PHE A 28 -14.37 1.54 -14.24
N VAL A 29 -14.46 0.41 -14.94
CA VAL A 29 -14.44 0.33 -16.41
C VAL A 29 -15.83 0.12 -17.03
N ASP A 30 -16.87 0.54 -16.31
CA ASP A 30 -18.28 0.50 -16.74
C ASP A 30 -18.86 -0.89 -17.05
N ILE A 31 -18.22 -1.96 -16.54
CA ILE A 31 -18.78 -3.31 -16.51
C ILE A 31 -19.63 -3.43 -15.24
N LYS A 32 -20.84 -2.86 -15.29
CA LYS A 32 -21.78 -2.84 -14.16
C LYS A 32 -22.54 -4.17 -14.04
N GLY A 33 -23.04 -4.46 -12.82
CA GLY A 33 -23.93 -5.59 -12.56
C GLY A 33 -23.27 -6.91 -12.20
N VAL A 34 -21.93 -6.97 -12.21
CA VAL A 34 -21.16 -8.12 -11.68
C VAL A 34 -21.09 -8.06 -10.14
N TYR A 35 -20.78 -6.88 -9.62
CA TYR A 35 -20.78 -6.55 -8.19
C TYR A 35 -21.52 -5.24 -7.96
N GLU A 36 -22.13 -5.06 -6.80
CA GLU A 36 -22.78 -3.81 -6.40
C GLU A 36 -21.78 -2.64 -6.33
N SER A 37 -20.60 -2.91 -5.78
CA SER A 37 -19.46 -2.00 -5.76
C SER A 37 -18.16 -2.77 -5.95
N ASP A 38 -17.13 -2.08 -6.41
CA ASP A 38 -15.81 -2.68 -6.53
C ASP A 38 -15.19 -2.92 -5.14
N LEU A 39 -14.59 -4.10 -4.96
CA LEU A 39 -13.97 -4.47 -3.69
C LEU A 39 -12.87 -3.49 -3.30
N GLY A 40 -12.91 -3.01 -2.05
CA GLY A 40 -11.87 -2.13 -1.51
C GLY A 40 -12.01 -0.67 -1.97
N SER A 41 -13.10 -0.33 -2.65
CA SER A 41 -13.43 1.03 -3.06
C SER A 41 -13.68 1.96 -1.86
N ALA A 42 -14.14 1.42 -0.73
CA ALA A 42 -14.29 2.12 0.54
C ALA A 42 -13.65 1.31 1.67
N MET A 43 -12.88 1.98 2.53
CA MET A 43 -12.23 1.36 3.70
C MET A 43 -12.88 1.75 5.02
N VAL A 44 -13.69 2.81 5.00
CA VAL A 44 -14.18 3.50 6.19
C VAL A 44 -15.68 3.72 6.15
N ASN A 45 -16.32 3.66 7.31
CA ASN A 45 -17.71 4.02 7.54
C ASN A 45 -17.81 4.95 8.76
N GLU A 46 -19.01 5.45 9.09
CA GLU A 46 -19.22 6.39 10.20
C GLU A 46 -18.76 5.88 11.57
N GLN A 47 -18.72 4.57 11.77
CA GLN A 47 -18.36 3.92 13.04
C GLN A 47 -16.87 3.57 13.15
N THR A 48 -16.12 3.58 12.04
CA THR A 48 -14.68 3.32 12.05
C THR A 48 -13.95 4.35 12.93
N LYS A 49 -13.06 3.86 13.80
CA LYS A 49 -12.31 4.67 14.75
C LYS A 49 -10.99 5.13 14.18
N GLY A 50 -10.60 6.37 14.50
CA GLY A 50 -9.30 6.92 14.16
C GLY A 50 -9.40 8.25 13.44
N GLU A 51 -8.24 8.89 13.26
CA GLU A 51 -8.11 10.11 12.47
C GLU A 51 -8.38 9.81 11.00
N ARG A 52 -9.36 10.47 10.38
CA ARG A 52 -9.64 10.36 8.95
C ARG A 52 -8.56 11.04 8.14
N ILE A 53 -8.01 10.32 7.17
CA ILE A 53 -7.01 10.82 6.26
C ILE A 53 -7.38 10.48 4.82
N THR A 54 -6.94 11.34 3.90
CA THR A 54 -6.93 11.04 2.47
C THR A 54 -5.49 10.88 2.03
N ILE A 55 -5.20 9.84 1.24
CA ILE A 55 -3.90 9.64 0.62
C ILE A 55 -4.07 9.82 -0.88
N CYS A 56 -3.28 10.73 -1.46
CA CYS A 56 -3.28 11.03 -2.88
C CYS A 56 -1.86 10.92 -3.43
N GLY A 57 -1.73 10.55 -4.70
CA GLY A 57 -0.44 10.51 -5.37
C GLY A 57 -0.53 9.98 -6.79
N LYS A 58 0.61 9.95 -7.47
CA LYS A 58 0.73 9.35 -8.81
C LYS A 58 1.84 8.32 -8.83
N VAL A 59 1.73 7.38 -9.76
CA VAL A 59 2.82 6.45 -10.09
C VAL A 59 3.50 6.96 -11.35
N PHE A 60 4.81 7.16 -11.34
CA PHE A 60 5.59 7.69 -12.46
C PHE A 60 6.55 6.64 -13.03
N ASP A 61 6.64 6.57 -14.35
CA ASP A 61 7.66 5.78 -15.05
C ASP A 61 9.04 6.47 -15.04
N GLY A 62 10.05 5.81 -15.63
CA GLY A 62 11.41 6.36 -15.74
C GLY A 62 11.55 7.58 -16.65
N ALA A 63 10.54 7.91 -17.45
CA ALA A 63 10.47 9.15 -18.24
C ALA A 63 9.73 10.27 -17.49
N GLY A 64 9.23 10.02 -16.29
CA GLY A 64 8.45 10.96 -15.50
C GLY A 64 6.99 11.08 -15.95
N ALA A 65 6.48 10.16 -16.77
CA ALA A 65 5.08 10.14 -17.16
C ALA A 65 4.23 9.40 -16.11
N PRO A 66 3.06 9.94 -15.73
CA PRO A 66 2.17 9.25 -14.81
C PRO A 66 1.51 8.04 -15.48
N LEU A 67 1.55 6.89 -14.81
CA LEU A 67 0.83 5.70 -15.22
C LEU A 67 -0.67 5.91 -15.00
N ARG A 68 -1.46 5.57 -16.02
CA ARG A 68 -2.93 5.69 -16.03
C ARG A 68 -3.64 4.35 -15.94
N ASP A 69 -2.88 3.26 -16.00
CA ASP A 69 -3.37 1.88 -15.94
C ASP A 69 -2.79 1.10 -14.76
N ALA A 70 -2.28 1.79 -13.75
CA ALA A 70 -1.85 1.15 -12.53
C ALA A 70 -3.07 0.79 -11.65
N LEU A 71 -2.91 -0.28 -10.88
CA LEU A 71 -3.78 -0.68 -9.80
C LEU A 71 -2.94 -0.68 -8.53
N ILE A 72 -3.44 0.00 -7.51
CA ILE A 72 -2.80 0.09 -6.21
C ILE A 72 -3.70 -0.59 -5.20
N GLU A 73 -3.11 -1.43 -4.36
CA GLU A 73 -3.73 -1.91 -3.14
C GLU A 73 -2.96 -1.41 -1.94
N ILE A 74 -3.69 -1.11 -0.86
CA ILE A 74 -3.09 -0.80 0.42
C ILE A 74 -3.56 -1.77 1.49
N TRP A 75 -2.66 -2.07 2.42
CA TRP A 75 -2.92 -2.88 3.60
C TRP A 75 -2.34 -2.21 4.84
N GLN A 76 -3.16 -2.04 5.88
CA GLN A 76 -2.79 -1.35 7.10
C GLN A 76 -3.51 -1.89 8.34
N ALA A 77 -2.96 -1.57 9.51
CA ALA A 77 -3.60 -1.81 10.80
C ALA A 77 -4.64 -0.70 11.09
N ASP A 78 -5.50 -0.94 12.08
CA ASP A 78 -6.41 0.08 12.60
C ASP A 78 -5.68 1.18 13.40
N SER A 79 -6.43 2.14 13.93
CA SER A 79 -5.88 3.26 14.73
C SER A 79 -5.20 2.84 16.05
N GLN A 80 -5.40 1.60 16.50
CA GLN A 80 -4.72 1.04 17.67
C GLN A 80 -3.56 0.10 17.30
N GLY A 81 -3.30 -0.10 16.01
CA GLY A 81 -2.21 -0.95 15.54
C GLY A 81 -2.56 -2.45 15.55
N PHE A 82 -3.84 -2.81 15.36
CA PHE A 82 -4.28 -4.18 15.14
C PHE A 82 -4.68 -4.40 13.67
N TYR A 83 -4.19 -5.48 13.06
CA TYR A 83 -4.61 -5.85 11.72
C TYR A 83 -5.92 -6.65 11.75
N ASN A 84 -6.83 -6.37 10.83
CA ASN A 84 -8.04 -7.19 10.63
C ASN A 84 -7.69 -8.50 9.90
N SER A 85 -6.98 -9.39 10.59
CA SER A 85 -6.45 -10.63 10.06
C SER A 85 -6.47 -11.72 11.12
N HIS A 86 -6.70 -12.96 10.71
CA HIS A 86 -6.60 -14.14 11.57
C HIS A 86 -5.20 -14.34 12.16
N SER A 87 -4.18 -13.72 11.58
CA SER A 87 -2.81 -13.74 12.10
C SER A 87 -2.56 -12.72 13.22
N GLU A 88 -3.52 -11.83 13.51
CA GLU A 88 -3.44 -10.94 14.66
C GLU A 88 -3.85 -11.68 15.93
N LEU A 89 -2.87 -11.89 16.83
CA LEU A 89 -3.08 -12.64 18.07
C LEU A 89 -3.07 -11.73 19.32
N ARG A 90 -2.77 -10.44 19.16
CA ARG A 90 -2.61 -9.50 20.29
C ARG A 90 -3.92 -8.88 20.75
N GLY A 91 -4.97 -8.94 19.92
CA GLY A 91 -6.25 -8.31 20.17
C GLY A 91 -7.19 -8.40 18.96
N THR A 92 -8.30 -7.68 19.05
CA THR A 92 -9.30 -7.61 17.96
C THR A 92 -9.23 -6.23 17.34
N ALA A 93 -9.02 -6.18 16.02
CA ALA A 93 -9.08 -4.93 15.27
C ALA A 93 -10.48 -4.32 15.28
N ASP A 94 -10.58 -3.02 14.96
CA ASP A 94 -11.86 -2.35 14.78
C ASP A 94 -12.76 -3.13 13.78
N PRO A 95 -13.93 -3.64 14.21
CA PRO A 95 -14.83 -4.40 13.33
C PRO A 95 -15.38 -3.56 12.17
N ASN A 96 -15.29 -2.24 12.24
CA ASN A 96 -15.70 -1.30 11.19
C ASN A 96 -14.56 -0.91 10.24
N PHE A 97 -13.40 -1.56 10.33
CA PHE A 97 -12.26 -1.28 9.47
C PHE A 97 -11.73 -2.55 8.82
N THR A 98 -11.77 -2.60 7.49
CA THR A 98 -11.27 -3.76 6.73
C THR A 98 -9.74 -3.81 6.71
N GLY A 99 -9.06 -2.66 6.83
CA GLY A 99 -7.60 -2.55 6.71
C GLY A 99 -7.08 -2.61 5.26
N TRP A 100 -7.91 -3.02 4.30
CA TRP A 100 -7.55 -3.20 2.89
C TRP A 100 -8.37 -2.27 1.99
N GLY A 101 -7.70 -1.69 0.99
CA GLY A 101 -8.33 -0.92 -0.08
C GLY A 101 -7.67 -1.18 -1.42
N ARG A 102 -8.43 -0.99 -2.50
CA ARG A 102 -7.95 -1.12 -3.89
C ARG A 102 -8.47 0.04 -4.70
N GLN A 103 -7.57 0.73 -5.39
CA GLN A 103 -7.90 1.90 -6.20
C GLN A 103 -7.12 1.86 -7.52
N PRO A 104 -7.76 2.22 -8.64
CA PRO A 104 -7.06 2.45 -9.89
C PRO A 104 -6.39 3.82 -9.87
N THR A 105 -5.40 4.02 -10.73
CA THR A 105 -5.06 5.38 -11.16
C THR A 105 -6.17 5.93 -12.05
N HIS A 106 -6.58 7.18 -11.82
CA HIS A 106 -7.57 7.86 -12.65
C HIS A 106 -7.10 7.95 -14.12
N MET A 107 -7.99 7.64 -15.07
CA MET A 107 -7.65 7.49 -16.49
C MET A 107 -7.03 8.74 -17.14
N GLU A 108 -7.43 9.93 -16.69
CA GLU A 108 -6.91 11.20 -17.23
C GLU A 108 -5.74 11.77 -16.42
N SER A 109 -5.95 12.02 -15.11
CA SER A 109 -4.97 12.66 -14.22
C SER A 109 -3.82 11.74 -13.80
N GLY A 110 -4.01 10.41 -13.81
CA GLY A 110 -3.05 9.42 -13.29
C GLY A 110 -2.99 9.36 -11.75
N GLU A 111 -3.89 10.04 -11.05
CA GLU A 111 -3.92 10.08 -9.58
C GLU A 111 -4.63 8.87 -9.01
N PHE A 112 -4.05 8.25 -7.97
CA PHE A 112 -4.76 7.33 -7.09
C PHE A 112 -5.19 8.06 -5.82
N ARG A 113 -6.30 7.63 -5.21
CA ARG A 113 -6.82 8.24 -4.00
C ARG A 113 -7.43 7.22 -3.05
N PHE A 114 -7.02 7.22 -1.78
CA PHE A 114 -7.60 6.40 -0.73
C PHE A 114 -8.16 7.26 0.40
N GLU A 115 -9.38 6.95 0.84
CA GLU A 115 -9.93 7.43 2.10
C GLU A 115 -9.79 6.36 3.17
N THR A 116 -9.06 6.65 4.23
CA THR A 116 -8.74 5.69 5.28
C THR A 116 -8.54 6.40 6.62
N ILE A 117 -7.94 5.70 7.59
CA ILE A 117 -7.52 6.27 8.87
C ILE A 117 -6.00 6.29 8.98
N LYS A 118 -5.46 7.15 9.84
CA LYS A 118 -4.05 7.06 10.24
C LYS A 118 -3.89 5.81 11.15
N PRO A 119 -3.06 4.83 10.76
CA PRO A 119 -2.91 3.59 11.52
C PRO A 119 -2.11 3.84 12.81
N GLY A 120 -2.32 2.99 13.80
CA GLY A 120 -1.49 2.92 15.00
C GLY A 120 -0.14 2.25 14.73
N ARG A 121 0.76 2.32 15.70
CA ARG A 121 2.06 1.63 15.67
C ARG A 121 1.87 0.12 15.82
N VAL A 122 2.67 -0.65 15.10
CA VAL A 122 2.63 -2.12 15.10
C VAL A 122 3.99 -2.69 15.53
N PRO A 123 4.05 -3.80 16.29
CA PRO A 123 5.30 -4.40 16.72
C PRO A 123 6.03 -5.04 15.55
N TYR A 124 7.35 -4.90 15.57
CA TYR A 124 8.28 -5.62 14.73
C TYR A 124 8.52 -7.03 15.30
N LYS A 125 9.19 -7.89 14.53
CA LYS A 125 9.45 -9.30 14.88
C LYS A 125 10.20 -9.47 16.22
N ASP A 126 10.95 -8.44 16.64
CA ASP A 126 11.71 -8.43 17.90
C ASP A 126 11.04 -7.64 19.04
N GLY A 127 9.80 -7.20 18.84
CA GLY A 127 9.00 -6.47 19.83
C GLY A 127 9.15 -4.94 19.81
N ARG A 128 10.13 -4.38 19.07
CA ARG A 128 10.21 -2.92 18.87
C ARG A 128 9.00 -2.41 18.10
N LEU A 129 8.55 -1.18 18.35
CA LEU A 129 7.42 -0.61 17.62
C LEU A 129 7.87 0.01 16.29
N MET A 130 7.29 -0.44 15.19
CA MET A 130 7.37 0.25 13.91
C MET A 130 6.63 1.60 13.99
N ALA A 131 7.08 2.57 13.21
CA ALA A 131 6.33 3.80 13.00
C ALA A 131 4.98 3.50 12.33
N PRO A 132 3.97 4.39 12.47
CA PRO A 132 2.75 4.29 11.68
C PRO A 132 3.10 4.16 10.19
N HIS A 133 2.55 3.16 9.51
CA HIS A 133 2.84 2.92 8.10
C HIS A 133 1.68 2.21 7.41
N ILE A 134 1.65 2.35 6.09
CA ILE A 134 0.70 1.68 5.20
C ILE A 134 1.53 0.91 4.17
N SER A 135 1.22 -0.38 3.98
CA SER A 135 1.85 -1.19 2.94
C SER A 135 1.13 -0.96 1.62
N PHE A 136 1.89 -0.80 0.55
CA PHE A 136 1.40 -0.61 -0.80
C PHE A 136 1.81 -1.79 -1.68
N TRP A 137 0.91 -2.20 -2.56
CA TRP A 137 1.17 -3.14 -3.64
C TRP A 137 0.73 -2.51 -4.95
N ILE A 138 1.62 -2.50 -5.94
CA ILE A 138 1.43 -1.81 -7.21
C ILE A 138 1.61 -2.79 -8.38
N VAL A 139 0.62 -2.82 -9.27
CA VAL A 139 0.71 -3.52 -10.56
C VAL A 139 0.26 -2.62 -11.70
N ALA A 140 0.84 -2.84 -12.87
CA ALA A 140 0.51 -2.15 -14.11
C ALA A 140 1.06 -2.97 -15.30
N ARG A 141 0.81 -2.53 -16.53
CA ARG A 141 1.54 -3.08 -17.69
C ARG A 141 3.05 -2.93 -17.48
N GLY A 142 3.82 -3.96 -17.82
CA GLY A 142 5.28 -3.92 -17.73
C GLY A 142 5.86 -4.19 -16.34
N ILE A 143 5.04 -4.23 -15.29
CA ILE A 143 5.44 -4.72 -13.97
C ILE A 143 5.22 -6.24 -13.93
N ASN A 144 6.31 -7.03 -13.89
CA ASN A 144 6.26 -8.50 -13.95
C ASN A 144 5.95 -9.16 -12.60
N ILE A 145 6.33 -8.50 -11.51
CA ILE A 145 6.06 -8.90 -10.13
C ILE A 145 5.52 -7.66 -9.46
N GLY A 146 4.37 -7.76 -8.79
CA GLY A 146 3.78 -6.61 -8.11
C GLY A 146 4.75 -6.01 -7.10
N LEU A 147 4.89 -4.69 -7.16
CA LEU A 147 5.90 -3.97 -6.39
C LEU A 147 5.36 -3.68 -5.00
N HIS A 148 6.13 -4.01 -3.97
CA HIS A 148 5.78 -3.68 -2.59
C HIS A 148 6.56 -2.46 -2.12
N THR A 149 5.88 -1.51 -1.47
CA THR A 149 6.53 -0.40 -0.76
C THR A 149 5.76 -0.08 0.52
N ARG A 150 6.25 0.88 1.31
CA ARG A 150 5.57 1.39 2.50
C ARG A 150 5.50 2.91 2.45
N MET A 151 4.35 3.45 2.82
CA MET A 151 4.20 4.86 3.12
C MET A 151 4.27 5.05 4.64
N TYR A 152 5.13 5.97 5.06
CA TYR A 152 5.25 6.48 6.42
C TYR A 152 4.75 7.94 6.44
N PHE A 153 4.50 8.47 7.63
CA PHE A 153 3.86 9.78 7.78
C PHE A 153 4.89 10.86 8.11
N GLY A 154 4.87 11.99 7.38
CA GLY A 154 5.83 13.08 7.56
C GLY A 154 5.72 13.82 8.90
N ASP A 155 4.60 13.67 9.61
CA ASP A 155 4.39 14.23 10.95
C ASP A 155 4.79 13.27 12.09
N GLU A 156 5.40 12.12 11.78
CA GLU A 156 5.83 11.08 12.72
C GLU A 156 7.37 10.98 12.82
N GLU A 157 8.10 12.11 12.74
CA GLU A 157 9.57 12.14 12.66
C GLU A 157 10.27 11.29 13.74
N GLN A 158 9.83 11.40 15.00
CA GLN A 158 10.40 10.63 16.10
C GLN A 158 10.20 9.12 15.90
N ALA A 159 8.97 8.69 15.60
CA ALA A 159 8.67 7.29 15.39
C ALA A 159 9.40 6.74 14.14
N ASN A 160 9.48 7.53 13.07
CA ASN A 160 10.20 7.19 11.84
C ASN A 160 11.70 6.97 12.11
N SER A 161 12.30 7.78 13.00
CA SER A 161 13.71 7.63 13.37
C SER A 161 14.02 6.33 14.13
N GLU A 162 13.02 5.79 14.82
CA GLU A 162 13.09 4.56 15.61
C GLU A 162 12.67 3.31 14.83
N ASP A 163 12.10 3.47 13.63
CA ASP A 163 11.48 2.37 12.90
C ASP A 163 12.53 1.31 12.46
N PRO A 164 12.34 0.03 12.86
CA PRO A 164 13.30 -1.02 12.54
C PRO A 164 13.48 -1.29 11.05
N LEU A 165 12.47 -1.06 10.20
CA LEU A 165 12.59 -1.27 8.75
C LEU A 165 13.29 -0.08 8.10
N LEU A 166 12.92 1.15 8.45
CA LEU A 166 13.62 2.33 7.95
C LEU A 166 15.08 2.31 8.34
N ALA A 167 15.43 1.84 9.54
CA ALA A 167 16.82 1.68 9.98
C ALA A 167 17.64 0.71 9.11
N ARG A 168 17.00 -0.24 8.41
CA ARG A 168 17.67 -1.21 7.52
C ARG A 168 17.94 -0.67 6.11
N ILE A 169 17.42 0.50 5.77
CA ILE A 169 17.73 1.15 4.49
C ILE A 169 19.12 1.77 4.58
N GLU A 170 20.10 1.15 3.92
CA GLU A 170 21.51 1.56 3.92
C GLU A 170 21.69 2.95 3.29
N HIS A 171 21.08 3.18 2.13
CA HIS A 171 21.07 4.47 1.46
C HIS A 171 20.07 5.43 2.12
N ARG A 172 20.48 6.07 3.23
CA ARG A 172 19.63 6.95 4.05
C ARG A 172 18.89 8.03 3.27
N VAL A 173 19.48 8.54 2.19
CA VAL A 173 18.83 9.54 1.31
C VAL A 173 17.53 9.03 0.68
N ARG A 174 17.38 7.71 0.51
CA ARG A 174 16.16 7.10 -0.05
C ARG A 174 15.04 6.93 0.97
N VAL A 175 15.30 7.10 2.27
CA VAL A 175 14.24 7.00 3.30
C VAL A 175 13.14 8.03 3.05
N SER A 176 13.51 9.23 2.59
CA SER A 176 12.56 10.30 2.27
C SER A 176 11.56 9.91 1.17
N THR A 177 11.90 8.96 0.28
CA THR A 177 10.96 8.49 -0.76
C THR A 177 9.80 7.66 -0.18
N LEU A 178 9.87 7.30 1.09
CA LEU A 178 8.83 6.55 1.81
C LEU A 178 7.99 7.44 2.73
N ILE A 179 8.34 8.72 2.88
CA ILE A 179 7.68 9.64 3.82
C ILE A 179 6.68 10.50 3.05
N ALA A 180 5.40 10.36 3.35
CA ALA A 180 4.34 11.19 2.77
C ALA A 180 4.29 12.59 3.40
N SER A 181 4.10 13.61 2.58
CA SER A 181 3.92 14.98 3.06
C SER A 181 2.50 15.22 3.55
N ARG A 182 2.32 15.87 4.70
CA ARG A 182 1.02 16.18 5.30
C ARG A 182 0.55 17.60 4.94
N GLU A 183 -0.70 17.72 4.52
CA GLU A 183 -1.43 18.99 4.39
C GLU A 183 -2.84 18.84 4.98
N GLY A 184 -3.06 19.36 6.19
CA GLY A 184 -4.31 19.13 6.91
C GLY A 184 -4.52 17.64 7.21
N ASN A 185 -5.56 17.05 6.61
CA ASN A 185 -5.87 15.62 6.68
C ASN A 185 -5.45 14.85 5.41
N ASN A 186 -4.77 15.51 4.48
CA ASN A 186 -4.31 14.91 3.23
C ASN A 186 -2.83 14.54 3.34
N TYR A 187 -2.47 13.39 2.78
CA TYR A 187 -1.10 12.93 2.62
C TYR A 187 -0.79 12.76 1.14
N GLY A 188 0.24 13.45 0.67
CA GLY A 188 0.79 13.31 -0.68
C GLY A 188 1.87 12.24 -0.70
N PHE A 189 1.71 11.23 -1.55
CA PHE A 189 2.67 10.13 -1.71
C PHE A 189 2.82 9.71 -3.17
N ASP A 190 3.79 10.32 -3.85
CA ASP A 190 4.15 9.94 -5.21
C ASP A 190 5.10 8.74 -5.23
N ILE A 191 4.88 7.84 -6.18
CA ILE A 191 5.67 6.62 -6.37
C ILE A 191 6.43 6.74 -7.69
N TYR A 192 7.76 6.67 -7.63
CA TYR A 192 8.63 6.72 -8.81
C TYR A 192 9.20 5.33 -9.06
N LEU A 193 8.86 4.73 -10.20
CA LEU A 193 9.27 3.36 -10.53
C LEU A 193 10.75 3.25 -10.90
N GLN A 194 11.36 4.34 -11.38
CA GLN A 194 12.74 4.38 -11.83
C GLN A 194 13.26 5.83 -11.81
N GLY A 195 14.58 6.00 -11.71
CA GLY A 195 15.28 7.28 -11.84
C GLY A 195 15.82 7.82 -10.52
N ASP A 196 16.24 9.08 -10.49
CA ASP A 196 16.94 9.67 -9.33
C ASP A 196 16.09 9.70 -8.05
N ARG A 197 14.76 9.70 -8.19
CA ARG A 197 13.78 9.68 -7.10
C ARG A 197 13.14 8.31 -6.86
N GLU A 198 13.72 7.25 -7.41
CA GLU A 198 13.15 5.89 -7.33
C GLU A 198 12.75 5.53 -5.91
N THR A 199 11.46 5.23 -5.73
CA THR A 199 10.88 4.81 -4.47
C THR A 199 11.52 3.50 -4.03
N VAL A 200 11.82 3.36 -2.74
CA VAL A 200 12.31 2.08 -2.20
C VAL A 200 11.20 1.03 -2.34
N PHE A 201 11.50 -0.07 -3.01
CA PHE A 201 10.66 -1.26 -3.07
C PHE A 201 11.24 -2.38 -2.20
N LEU A 202 10.37 -3.23 -1.69
CA LEU A 202 10.66 -4.26 -0.69
C LEU A 202 10.35 -5.65 -1.25
N ASP A 203 11.12 -6.62 -0.79
CA ASP A 203 10.83 -8.05 -0.93
C ASP A 203 10.39 -8.54 0.47
N ILE A 204 9.14 -9.00 0.62
CA ILE A 204 8.46 -9.16 1.92
C ILE A 204 7.97 -10.57 2.21
#